data_AF-A0A958LDF6-F1
#
_entry.id   AF-A0A958LDF6-F1
#
_cell.length_a   1.000
_cell.length_b   1.000
_cell.length_c   1.000
_cell.angle_alpha   90.00
_cell.angle_beta   90.00
_cell.angle_gamma   90.00
#
_symmetry.space_group_name_H-M   'P 1'
#
loop_
_entity.id
_entity.type
_entity.pdbx_description
1 polymer ?
#
loop_
_entity_poly.entity_id
_entity_poly.type
_entity_poly.pdbx_seq_one_letter_code
_entity_poly.pdbx_strand_id
1 'polypeptide(L)'
;MKLTGVRKKKGDDGGCFAAALAAVRKFGGVLEHPWGSHAWAHFGLNKPPRSGGWIAADWEGGWTCCVEQGRYGHYARKPTLLYACKTALPELLWGHSAARLDPEVVLRMGLKRAKRLGEVGARGGGTDSTPRIHTPAAFRDLLLGIALSANAKADTSL
;
A
#
# COMPACT_ATOMS: atom_id res chain seq x y z
N MET A 1 8.97 -33.80 4.13
CA MET A 1 8.57 -32.39 4.40
C MET A 1 9.07 -31.52 3.26
N LYS A 2 8.20 -30.87 2.48
CA LYS A 2 8.62 -29.81 1.54
C LYS A 2 8.39 -28.46 2.21
N LEU A 3 9.44 -27.88 2.77
CA LEU A 3 9.46 -26.48 3.19
C LEU A 3 9.59 -25.65 1.91
N THR A 4 8.48 -25.17 1.34
CA THR A 4 8.46 -24.47 0.03
C THR A 4 8.60 -22.95 0.14
N GLY A 5 9.32 -22.45 1.15
CA GLY A 5 9.58 -21.03 1.32
C GLY A 5 11.07 -20.74 1.41
N VAL A 6 11.68 -20.27 0.32
CA VAL A 6 13.03 -19.68 0.40
C VAL A 6 12.96 -18.45 1.29
N ARG A 7 13.76 -18.41 2.35
CA ARG A 7 13.83 -17.25 3.25
C ARG A 7 14.34 -16.05 2.45
N LYS A 8 13.50 -15.03 2.28
CA LYS A 8 13.91 -13.77 1.66
C LYS A 8 14.90 -13.02 2.56
N LYS A 9 15.93 -12.42 1.95
CA LYS A 9 16.86 -11.52 2.64
C LYS A 9 16.22 -10.13 2.75
N LYS A 10 16.30 -9.51 3.92
CA LYS A 10 15.79 -8.14 4.11
C LYS A 10 16.66 -7.18 3.30
N GLY A 11 16.03 -6.30 2.53
CA GLY A 11 16.73 -5.34 1.65
C GLY A 11 17.20 -5.93 0.31
N ASP A 12 16.71 -7.11 -0.07
CA ASP A 12 17.05 -7.78 -1.32
C ASP A 12 16.15 -7.32 -2.48
N ASP A 13 16.03 -6.00 -2.64
CA ASP A 13 15.25 -5.36 -3.72
C ASP A 13 16.13 -4.77 -4.82
N GLY A 14 17.45 -4.94 -4.73
CA GLY A 14 18.42 -4.41 -5.69
C GLY A 14 18.42 -2.87 -5.79
N GLY A 15 17.90 -2.16 -4.79
CA GLY A 15 17.75 -0.70 -4.83
C GLY A 15 16.49 -0.23 -5.57
N CYS A 16 15.56 -1.14 -5.90
CA CYS A 16 14.32 -0.80 -6.60
C CYS A 16 13.51 0.28 -5.87
N PHE A 17 13.32 0.15 -4.54
CA PHE A 17 12.61 1.18 -3.79
C PHE A 17 13.35 2.52 -3.80
N ALA A 18 14.68 2.50 -3.62
CA ALA A 18 15.50 3.71 -3.63
C ALA A 18 15.39 4.45 -4.97
N ALA A 19 15.46 3.72 -6.09
CA ALA A 19 15.31 4.29 -7.42
C ALA A 19 13.90 4.86 -7.64
N ALA A 20 12.85 4.16 -7.19
CA ALA A 20 11.48 4.64 -7.31
C ALA A 20 11.23 5.91 -6.48
N LEU A 21 11.72 5.95 -5.23
CA LEU A 21 11.63 7.14 -4.37
C LEU A 21 12.35 8.35 -5.00
N ALA A 22 13.57 8.13 -5.50
CA ALA A 22 14.33 9.17 -6.18
C ALA A 22 13.62 9.69 -7.44
N ALA A 23 13.02 8.78 -8.23
CA ALA A 23 12.26 9.15 -9.42
C ALA A 23 11.03 10.01 -9.07
N VAL A 24 10.23 9.61 -8.07
CA VAL A 24 9.06 10.38 -7.63
C VAL A 24 9.45 11.76 -7.10
N ARG A 25 10.53 11.88 -6.33
CA ARG A 25 11.05 13.19 -5.88
C ARG A 25 11.49 14.08 -7.06
N LYS A 26 12.22 13.49 -8.01
CA LYS A 26 12.78 14.23 -9.14
C LYS A 26 11.68 14.72 -10.09
N PHE A 27 10.83 13.81 -10.55
CA PHE A 27 9.88 14.06 -11.64
C PHE A 27 8.46 14.35 -11.16
N GLY A 28 8.16 14.13 -9.88
CA GLY A 28 6.80 14.12 -9.37
C GLY A 28 6.10 12.78 -9.62
N GLY A 29 5.07 12.50 -8.82
CA GLY A 29 4.26 11.28 -8.95
C GLY A 29 3.88 10.69 -7.61
N VAL A 30 3.49 9.41 -7.63
CA VAL A 30 3.11 8.62 -6.46
C VAL A 30 3.75 7.24 -6.48
N LEU A 31 4.14 6.76 -5.30
CA LEU A 31 4.67 5.43 -5.03
C LEU A 31 3.76 4.76 -3.99
N GLU A 32 3.40 3.50 -4.22
CA GLU A 32 2.73 2.67 -3.22
C GLU A 32 3.65 1.61 -2.61
N HIS A 33 3.47 1.29 -1.34
CA HIS A 33 4.19 0.20 -0.69
C HIS A 33 3.39 -0.41 0.47
N PRO A 34 3.48 -1.74 0.72
CA PRO A 34 2.87 -2.35 1.90
C PRO A 34 3.26 -1.66 3.22
N TRP A 35 2.28 -1.37 4.07
CA TRP A 35 2.47 -0.72 5.39
C TRP A 35 3.36 -1.51 6.35
N GLY A 36 3.37 -2.83 6.23
CA GLY A 36 4.20 -3.72 7.05
C GLY A 36 5.67 -3.79 6.62
N SER A 37 6.08 -3.04 5.61
CA SER A 37 7.47 -3.06 5.16
C SER A 37 8.40 -2.26 6.08
N HIS A 38 9.71 -2.46 5.87
CA HIS A 38 10.74 -1.66 6.51
C HIS A 38 11.16 -0.44 5.68
N ALA A 39 10.56 -0.22 4.50
CA ALA A 39 11.03 0.80 3.55
C ALA A 39 10.95 2.20 4.17
N TRP A 40 9.80 2.60 4.72
CA TRP A 40 9.62 3.94 5.31
C TRP A 40 10.66 4.24 6.38
N ALA A 41 10.84 3.32 7.35
CA ALA A 41 11.82 3.49 8.41
C ALA A 41 13.26 3.51 7.89
N HIS A 42 13.57 2.71 6.85
CA HIS A 42 14.90 2.64 6.28
C HIS A 42 15.29 3.92 5.53
N PHE A 43 14.34 4.53 4.81
CA PHE A 43 14.56 5.76 4.03
C PHE A 43 14.22 7.05 4.79
N GLY A 44 14.02 6.97 6.12
CA GLY A 44 13.77 8.15 6.96
C GLY A 44 12.42 8.83 6.70
N LEU A 45 11.44 8.10 6.18
CA LEU A 45 10.10 8.62 5.89
C LEU A 45 9.20 8.51 7.13
N ASN A 46 8.50 9.59 7.46
CA ASN A 46 7.49 9.62 8.51
C ASN A 46 6.41 8.57 8.26
N LYS A 47 6.09 7.78 9.29
CA LYS A 47 5.03 6.77 9.18
C LYS A 47 3.67 7.44 9.41
N PRO A 48 2.79 7.52 8.40
CA PRO A 48 1.50 8.15 8.56
C PRO A 48 0.56 7.34 9.47
N PRO A 49 -0.38 8.02 10.16
CA PRO A 49 -1.41 7.34 10.94
C PRO A 49 -2.31 6.53 10.02
N ARG A 50 -2.81 5.39 10.54
CA ARG A 50 -3.71 4.53 9.76
C ARG A 50 -5.14 5.06 9.68
N SER A 51 -5.47 6.07 10.47
CA SER A 51 -6.76 6.78 10.39
C SER A 51 -6.92 7.54 9.08
N GLY A 52 -5.83 7.80 8.34
CA GLY A 52 -5.84 8.55 7.08
C GLY A 52 -5.32 9.98 7.24
N GLY A 53 -5.40 10.73 6.15
CA GLY A 53 -4.84 12.07 6.03
C GLY A 53 -3.41 12.07 5.49
N TRP A 54 -3.08 13.11 4.73
CA TRP A 54 -1.73 13.37 4.27
C TRP A 54 -0.92 14.07 5.37
N ILE A 55 0.33 13.63 5.56
CA ILE A 55 1.32 14.32 6.39
C ILE A 55 2.61 14.50 5.58
N ALA A 56 3.47 15.41 6.02
CA ALA A 56 4.82 15.52 5.46
C ALA A 56 5.57 14.18 5.63
N ALA A 57 6.06 13.62 4.52
CA ALA A 57 6.84 12.39 4.54
C ALA A 57 8.26 12.63 5.04
N ASP A 58 8.85 13.74 4.65
CA ASP A 58 10.24 14.14 4.89
C ASP A 58 10.40 15.63 4.55
N TRP A 59 11.65 16.10 4.52
CA TRP A 59 11.99 17.48 4.15
C TRP A 59 12.35 17.63 2.67
N GLU A 60 12.08 16.61 1.86
CA GLU A 60 12.37 16.57 0.42
C GLU A 60 11.15 16.93 -0.43
N GLY A 61 10.13 17.54 0.20
CA GLY A 61 8.87 17.92 -0.42
C GLY A 61 7.89 16.75 -0.61
N GLY A 62 8.14 15.60 0.03
CA GLY A 62 7.26 14.44 -0.01
C GLY A 62 6.09 14.52 0.97
N TRP A 63 4.98 13.92 0.57
CA TRP A 63 3.79 13.69 1.39
C TRP A 63 3.50 12.21 1.49
N THR A 64 2.96 11.77 2.62
CA THR A 64 2.63 10.36 2.83
C THR A 64 1.32 10.19 3.58
N CYS A 65 0.61 9.12 3.25
CA CYS A 65 -0.62 8.70 3.93
C CYS A 65 -0.71 7.18 3.97
N CYS A 66 -1.67 6.66 4.76
CA CYS A 66 -2.02 5.26 4.78
C CYS A 66 -3.46 5.07 4.31
N VAL A 67 -3.66 4.13 3.39
CA VAL A 67 -4.98 3.72 2.89
C VAL A 67 -5.10 2.19 2.92
N GLU A 68 -6.32 1.68 2.86
CA GLU A 68 -6.58 0.24 2.73
C GLU A 68 -7.09 -0.06 1.32
N GLN A 69 -6.35 -0.83 0.52
CA GLN A 69 -6.81 -1.21 -0.83
C GLN A 69 -8.16 -1.97 -0.79
N GLY A 70 -8.52 -2.57 0.35
CA GLY A 70 -9.82 -3.19 0.56
C GLY A 70 -11.01 -2.22 0.41
N ARG A 71 -10.80 -0.94 0.72
CA ARG A 71 -11.80 0.12 0.50
C ARG A 71 -12.01 0.46 -0.98
N TYR A 72 -11.08 0.03 -1.83
CA TYR A 72 -11.10 0.21 -3.27
C TYR A 72 -11.43 -1.09 -4.03
N GLY A 73 -11.89 -2.13 -3.32
CA GLY A 73 -12.37 -3.37 -3.93
C GLY A 73 -11.44 -4.58 -3.76
N HIS A 74 -10.32 -4.46 -3.03
CA HIS A 74 -9.53 -5.65 -2.68
C HIS A 74 -10.26 -6.52 -1.65
N TYR A 75 -10.14 -7.84 -1.72
CA TYR A 75 -10.89 -8.75 -0.83
C TYR A 75 -10.41 -8.73 0.63
N ALA A 76 -9.16 -8.35 0.85
CA ALA A 76 -8.56 -8.14 2.17
C ALA A 76 -8.25 -6.65 2.37
N ARG A 77 -8.09 -6.21 3.63
CA ARG A 77 -7.81 -4.79 3.95
C ARG A 77 -6.62 -4.22 3.19
N LYS A 78 -5.51 -4.99 3.16
CA LYS A 78 -4.25 -4.64 2.47
C LYS A 78 -3.84 -3.18 2.73
N PRO A 79 -3.37 -2.84 3.95
CA PRO A 79 -2.93 -1.50 4.28
C PRO A 79 -1.67 -1.15 3.48
N THR A 80 -1.74 -0.01 2.81
CA THR A 80 -0.77 0.48 1.85
C THR A 80 -0.39 1.91 2.22
N LEU A 81 0.91 2.17 2.21
CA LEU A 81 1.48 3.51 2.34
C LEU A 81 1.62 4.11 0.94
N LEU A 82 1.25 5.38 0.82
CA LEU A 82 1.53 6.18 -0.37
C LEU A 82 2.62 7.20 -0.03
N TYR A 83 3.54 7.40 -0.96
CA TYR A 83 4.44 8.55 -1.00
C TYR A 83 4.12 9.35 -2.27
N ALA A 84 3.81 10.63 -2.13
CA ALA A 84 3.47 11.52 -3.23
C ALA A 84 4.39 12.75 -3.20
N CYS A 85 4.79 13.25 -4.36
CA CYS A 85 5.63 14.45 -4.45
C CYS A 85 5.28 15.21 -5.73
N LYS A 86 5.18 16.54 -5.65
CA LYS A 86 4.84 17.44 -6.79
C LYS A 86 3.55 17.04 -7.52
N THR A 87 2.57 16.51 -6.79
CA THR A 87 1.25 16.12 -7.28
C THR A 87 0.17 16.78 -6.44
N ALA A 88 -1.07 16.72 -6.91
CA ALA A 88 -2.23 16.95 -6.06
C ALA A 88 -2.28 15.92 -4.91
N LEU A 89 -2.88 16.34 -3.80
CA LEU A 89 -3.10 15.52 -2.60
C LEU A 89 -4.61 15.39 -2.37
N PRO A 90 -5.33 14.60 -3.19
CA PRO A 90 -6.78 14.51 -3.08
C PRO A 90 -7.19 13.85 -1.75
N GLU A 91 -8.42 14.13 -1.35
CA GLU A 91 -9.08 13.38 -0.28
C GLU A 91 -9.26 11.92 -0.70
N LEU A 92 -8.93 10.99 0.20
CA LEU A 92 -8.98 9.55 -0.07
C LEU A 92 -10.00 8.87 0.84
N LEU A 93 -10.28 7.59 0.56
CA LEU A 93 -11.08 6.75 1.46
C LEU A 93 -10.28 6.40 2.72
N TRP A 94 -10.32 7.29 3.71
CA TRP A 94 -9.61 7.19 4.97
C TRP A 94 -10.10 6.09 5.90
N GLY A 95 -9.26 5.76 6.88
CA GLY A 95 -9.60 4.91 8.00
C GLY A 95 -9.52 3.42 7.75
N HIS A 96 -9.99 2.69 8.76
CA HIS A 96 -9.89 1.24 8.84
C HIS A 96 -11.18 0.55 8.41
N SER A 97 -11.02 -0.60 7.77
CA SER A 97 -12.11 -1.53 7.49
C SER A 97 -12.05 -2.68 8.49
N ALA A 98 -13.22 -3.24 8.82
CA ALA A 98 -13.28 -4.50 9.55
C ALA A 98 -12.69 -5.62 8.69
N ALA A 99 -11.95 -6.55 9.31
CA ALA A 99 -11.47 -7.72 8.60
C ALA A 99 -12.65 -8.62 8.21
N ARG A 100 -12.66 -9.08 6.95
CA ARG A 100 -13.68 -9.96 6.40
C ARG A 100 -13.12 -11.38 6.33
N LEU A 101 -13.44 -12.18 7.34
CA LEU A 101 -13.07 -13.59 7.35
C LEU A 101 -14.06 -14.37 6.49
N ASP A 102 -13.53 -15.35 5.76
CA ASP A 102 -14.33 -16.25 4.94
C ASP A 102 -15.22 -17.12 5.86
N PRO A 103 -16.57 -17.08 5.71
CA PRO A 103 -17.47 -17.86 6.55
C PRO A 103 -17.22 -19.36 6.50
N GLU A 104 -16.87 -19.93 5.34
CA GLU A 104 -16.58 -21.35 5.20
C GLU A 104 -15.31 -21.73 5.96
N VAL A 105 -14.31 -20.84 5.96
CA VAL A 105 -13.09 -21.02 6.75
C VAL A 105 -13.45 -21.00 8.24
N VAL A 106 -14.25 -20.02 8.69
CA VAL A 106 -14.67 -19.93 10.09
C VAL A 106 -15.43 -21.19 10.53
N LEU A 107 -16.36 -21.69 9.71
CA LEU A 107 -17.11 -22.93 9.96
C LEU A 107 -16.18 -24.14 10.05
N ARG A 108 -15.22 -24.27 9.14
CA ARG A 108 -14.32 -25.43 9.07
C ARG A 108 -13.29 -25.50 10.21
N MET A 109 -12.75 -24.36 10.66
CA MET A 109 -11.61 -24.36 11.59
C MET A 109 -11.82 -23.57 12.89
N GLY A 110 -13.00 -22.98 13.05
CA GLY A 110 -13.34 -22.14 14.20
C GLY A 110 -12.78 -20.72 14.11
N LEU A 111 -13.46 -19.78 14.75
CA LEU A 111 -13.17 -18.34 14.67
C LEU A 111 -11.74 -17.98 15.11
N LYS A 112 -11.23 -18.61 16.18
CA LYS A 112 -9.88 -18.32 16.71
C LYS A 112 -8.80 -18.65 15.69
N ARG A 113 -8.93 -19.80 15.00
CA ARG A 113 -7.97 -20.24 14.00
C ARG A 113 -8.11 -19.47 12.69
N ALA A 114 -9.34 -19.14 12.28
CA ALA A 114 -9.61 -18.29 11.13
C ALA A 114 -9.02 -16.86 11.31
N LYS A 115 -9.15 -16.27 12.50
CA LYS A 115 -8.51 -14.99 12.84
C LYS A 115 -6.99 -15.04 12.73
N ARG A 116 -6.37 -16.15 13.17
CA ARG A 116 -4.91 -16.35 13.06
C ARG A 116 -4.45 -16.53 11.61
N LEU A 117 -5.25 -17.23 10.81
CA LEU A 117 -4.98 -17.43 9.38
C LEU A 117 -5.10 -16.12 8.59
N GLY A 118 -6.02 -15.25 9.00
CA GLY A 118 -6.26 -13.95 8.38
C GLY A 118 -6.96 -14.05 7.03
N GLU A 119 -7.25 -12.90 6.44
CA GLU A 119 -8.05 -12.77 5.20
C GLU A 119 -7.35 -13.41 3.98
N VAL A 120 -6.02 -13.37 3.95
CA VAL A 120 -5.20 -13.82 2.81
C VAL A 120 -4.76 -15.28 2.91
N GLY A 121 -4.75 -15.86 4.12
CA GLY A 121 -4.19 -17.19 4.36
C GLY A 121 -5.04 -18.33 3.78
N ALA A 122 -6.34 -18.10 3.59
CA ALA A 122 -7.27 -19.09 3.07
C ALA A 122 -7.32 -19.18 1.53
N ARG A 123 -6.92 -18.12 0.80
CA ARG A 123 -7.04 -18.02 -0.66
C ARG A 123 -5.76 -18.43 -1.43
N GLY A 124 -5.06 -19.44 -0.91
CA GLY A 124 -3.82 -19.97 -1.48
C GLY A 124 -2.58 -19.14 -1.15
N GLY A 125 -1.41 -19.78 -1.14
CA GLY A 125 -0.10 -19.16 -0.93
C GLY A 125 0.89 -19.57 -2.02
N GLY A 126 1.96 -18.79 -2.20
CA GLY A 126 2.92 -18.97 -3.27
C GLY A 126 3.45 -17.62 -3.77
N THR A 127 4.42 -17.67 -4.69
CA THR A 127 5.10 -16.48 -5.23
C THR A 127 4.16 -15.58 -6.04
N ASP A 128 3.16 -16.18 -6.71
CA ASP A 128 2.31 -15.50 -7.72
C ASP A 128 0.81 -15.79 -7.52
N SER A 129 0.32 -15.70 -6.28
CA SER A 129 -1.12 -15.80 -6.04
C SER A 129 -1.83 -14.57 -6.64
N THR A 130 -2.45 -14.73 -7.82
CA THR A 130 -3.20 -13.67 -8.53
C THR A 130 -4.14 -12.89 -7.61
N PRO A 131 -4.94 -13.53 -6.72
CA PRO A 131 -5.76 -12.80 -5.77
C PRO A 131 -4.97 -11.84 -4.88
N ARG A 132 -3.77 -12.23 -4.40
CA ARG A 132 -2.94 -11.42 -3.48
C ARG A 132 -2.24 -10.25 -4.16
N ILE A 133 -1.83 -10.41 -5.41
CA ILE A 133 -1.05 -9.40 -6.15
C ILE A 133 -1.92 -8.39 -6.89
N HIS A 134 -3.15 -8.74 -7.23
CA HIS A 134 -4.04 -7.87 -8.00
C HIS A 134 -4.32 -6.54 -7.28
N THR A 135 -4.09 -5.44 -7.99
CA THR A 135 -4.47 -4.09 -7.55
C THR A 135 -5.88 -3.78 -8.09
N PRO A 136 -6.86 -3.43 -7.23
CA PRO A 136 -8.21 -3.11 -7.70
C PRO A 136 -8.23 -1.96 -8.72
N ALA A 137 -9.12 -2.03 -9.71
CA ALA A 137 -9.22 -1.02 -10.77
C ALA A 137 -9.40 0.41 -10.20
N ALA A 138 -10.29 0.58 -9.21
CA ALA A 138 -10.49 1.87 -8.55
C ALA A 138 -9.21 2.41 -7.87
N PHE A 139 -8.38 1.52 -7.32
CA PHE A 139 -7.11 1.92 -6.70
C PHE A 139 -6.06 2.28 -7.76
N ARG A 140 -5.98 1.51 -8.85
CA ARG A 140 -5.13 1.82 -10.01
C ARG A 140 -5.49 3.21 -10.56
N ASP A 141 -6.76 3.45 -10.83
CA ASP A 141 -7.24 4.69 -11.45
C ASP A 141 -7.00 5.89 -10.52
N LEU A 142 -7.12 5.70 -9.20
CA LEU A 142 -6.71 6.69 -8.20
C LEU A 142 -5.21 7.03 -8.31
N LEU A 143 -4.33 6.02 -8.33
CA LEU A 143 -2.88 6.25 -8.42
C LEU A 143 -2.50 6.94 -9.74
N LEU A 144 -3.14 6.55 -10.85
CA LEU A 144 -2.96 7.22 -12.15
C LEU A 144 -3.43 8.67 -12.08
N GLY A 145 -4.56 8.96 -11.44
CA GLY A 145 -5.04 10.33 -11.24
C GLY A 145 -4.06 11.20 -10.46
N ILE A 146 -3.48 10.67 -9.37
CA ILE A 146 -2.44 11.39 -8.61
C ILE A 146 -1.20 11.60 -9.49
N ALA A 147 -0.72 10.57 -10.19
CA ALA A 147 0.47 10.67 -11.04
C ALA A 147 0.28 11.67 -12.21
N LEU A 148 -0.91 11.70 -12.83
CA LEU A 148 -1.23 12.61 -13.93
C LEU A 148 -1.26 14.08 -13.49
N SER A 149 -1.48 14.36 -12.20
CA SER A 149 -1.39 15.71 -11.66
C SER A 149 0.05 16.19 -11.42
N ALA A 150 1.06 15.36 -11.72
CA ALA A 150 2.46 15.71 -11.49
C ALA A 150 2.86 16.95 -12.30
N ASN A 151 3.41 17.95 -11.60
CA ASN A 151 3.82 19.24 -12.18
C ASN A 151 2.70 19.98 -12.92
N ALA A 152 1.42 19.62 -12.70
CA ALA A 152 0.33 20.48 -13.10
C ALA A 152 0.53 21.82 -12.37
N LYS A 153 0.63 22.92 -13.14
CA LYS A 153 0.68 24.25 -12.54
C LYS A 153 -0.57 24.40 -11.68
N ALA A 154 -0.41 24.75 -10.41
CA ALA A 154 -1.53 25.24 -9.62
C ALA A 154 -2.15 26.37 -10.44
N ASP A 155 -3.38 26.17 -10.91
CA ASP A 155 -4.11 27.20 -11.62
C ASP A 155 -4.26 28.36 -10.64
N THR A 156 -3.39 29.35 -10.80
CA THR A 156 -3.36 30.55 -9.96
C THR A 156 -4.41 31.48 -10.56
N SER A 157 -5.66 31.06 -10.48
CA SER A 157 -6.79 31.96 -10.68
C SER A 157 -6.95 32.78 -9.40
N LEU A 158 -6.75 34.08 -9.57
CA LEU A 158 -6.69 35.18 -8.59
C LEU A 158 -7.80 35.15 -7.54
#